data_AF-A0A2M7SRD9-F1
#
_entry.id   AF-A0A2M7SRD9-F1
#
_cell.length_a   1.000
_cell.length_b   1.000
_cell.length_c   1.000
_cell.angle_alpha   90.00
_cell.angle_beta   90.00
_cell.angle_gamma   90.00
#
_symmetry.space_group_name_H-M   'P 1'
#
loop_
_entity.id
_entity.type
_entity.pdbx_description
1 polymer ?
#
loop_
_entity_poly.entity_id
_entity_poly.type
_entity_poly.pdbx_seq_one_letter_code
_entity_poly.pdbx_strand_id
1 'polypeptide(L)'
;MSIRLLTSSWGRSIGAMFQRRLSKPLIFGYPFAASRLFHTFFCPPLRIAAYAAKGTEHDLVHDLEKVFDRLVPPWRFVRIPKALFIVEVNPGDNLPEEAVKVLFENRAKHSLSQGPDAGAWEASVSLNHLLFALFAHSV
;
A
#
# COMPACT_ATOMS: atom_id res chain seq x y z
N MET A 1 -16.51 -4.26 -9.73
CA MET A 1 -16.26 -4.78 -8.35
C MET A 1 -15.85 -3.61 -7.47
N SER A 2 -16.43 -3.44 -6.27
CA SER A 2 -16.07 -2.32 -5.38
C SER A 2 -14.89 -2.70 -4.50
N ILE A 3 -13.83 -1.89 -4.48
CA ILE A 3 -12.62 -2.08 -3.67
C ILE A 3 -12.49 -0.98 -2.60
N ARG A 4 -11.69 -1.22 -1.56
CA ARG A 4 -11.31 -0.20 -0.59
C ARG A 4 -9.80 0.03 -0.65
N LEU A 5 -9.40 1.19 -1.15
CA LEU A 5 -8.00 1.62 -1.17
C LEU A 5 -7.62 2.24 0.18
N LEU A 6 -6.52 1.77 0.76
CA LEU A 6 -5.96 2.20 2.04
C LEU A 6 -4.59 2.84 1.81
N THR A 7 -4.54 4.17 1.86
CA THR A 7 -3.32 4.97 1.68
C THR A 7 -2.84 5.61 2.98
N SER A 8 -3.74 5.94 3.91
CA SER A 8 -3.36 6.49 5.21
C SER A 8 -2.65 5.44 6.08
N SER A 9 -1.78 5.88 6.98
CA SER A 9 -1.12 4.99 7.95
C SER A 9 -2.17 4.29 8.82
N TRP A 10 -3.12 5.04 9.35
CA TRP A 10 -4.22 4.53 10.16
C TRP A 10 -5.05 3.46 9.45
N GLY A 11 -5.45 3.72 8.20
CA GLY A 11 -6.22 2.75 7.42
C GLY A 11 -5.45 1.46 7.17
N ARG A 12 -4.15 1.57 6.87
CA ARG A 12 -3.27 0.40 6.69
C ARG A 12 -3.00 -0.35 7.99
N SER A 13 -2.93 0.34 9.12
CA SER A 13 -2.76 -0.29 10.44
C SER A 13 -4.01 -1.05 10.87
N ILE A 14 -5.21 -0.52 10.61
CA ILE A 14 -6.47 -1.23 10.92
C ILE A 14 -6.71 -2.39 9.95
N GLY A 15 -6.66 -2.14 8.63
CA GLY A 15 -6.89 -3.16 7.62
C GLY A 15 -8.21 -3.92 7.85
N ALA A 16 -8.08 -5.25 7.95
CA ALA A 16 -9.19 -6.19 8.17
C ALA A 16 -9.55 -6.45 9.64
N MET A 17 -8.89 -5.78 10.61
CA MET A 17 -9.10 -6.07 12.03
C MET A 17 -10.57 -5.88 12.45
N PHE A 18 -11.02 -6.78 13.32
CA PHE A 18 -12.37 -6.81 13.89
C PHE A 18 -13.51 -7.04 12.88
N GLN A 19 -13.17 -7.35 11.63
CA GLN A 19 -14.15 -7.75 10.63
C GLN A 19 -14.34 -9.27 10.68
N ARG A 20 -15.60 -9.74 10.70
CA ARG A 20 -15.89 -11.19 10.57
C ARG A 20 -15.55 -11.71 9.17
N ARG A 21 -15.74 -10.86 8.17
CA ARG A 21 -15.47 -11.10 6.75
C ARG A 21 -15.26 -9.75 6.07
N LEU A 22 -14.42 -9.71 5.04
CA LEU A 22 -14.27 -8.52 4.20
C LEU A 22 -15.52 -8.33 3.35
N SER A 23 -16.17 -7.17 3.47
CA SER A 23 -17.28 -6.80 2.57
C SER A 23 -16.80 -6.46 1.15
N LYS A 24 -15.53 -6.04 1.03
CA LYS A 24 -14.86 -5.62 -0.21
C LYS A 24 -13.36 -5.94 -0.10
N PRO A 25 -12.67 -6.25 -1.21
CA PRO A 25 -11.21 -6.34 -1.21
C PRO A 25 -10.56 -5.07 -0.66
N LEU A 26 -9.51 -5.24 0.13
CA LEU A 26 -8.68 -4.15 0.63
C LEU A 26 -7.40 -4.08 -0.21
N ILE A 27 -7.04 -2.89 -0.67
CA ILE A 27 -5.78 -2.64 -1.38
C ILE A 27 -4.99 -1.62 -0.57
N PHE A 28 -3.80 -2.02 -0.13
CA PHE A 28 -2.86 -1.21 0.64
C PHE A 28 -1.84 -0.64 -0.34
N GLY A 29 -1.92 0.67 -0.60
CA GLY A 29 -0.97 1.37 -1.46
C GLY A 29 0.19 1.94 -0.66
N TYR A 30 1.43 1.76 -1.15
CA TYR A 30 2.63 2.29 -0.50
C TYR A 30 3.44 3.22 -1.41
N PRO A 31 4.00 4.32 -0.89
CA PRO A 31 4.78 5.28 -1.68
C PRO A 31 6.14 4.74 -2.16
N PHE A 32 6.66 3.67 -1.57
CA PHE A 32 7.89 3.02 -2.02
C PHE A 32 7.83 1.51 -1.76
N ALA A 33 8.55 0.75 -2.57
CA ALA A 33 8.62 -0.69 -2.46
C ALA A 33 9.54 -1.06 -1.29
N ALA A 34 9.01 -1.76 -0.28
CA ALA A 34 9.78 -2.24 0.86
C ALA A 34 9.24 -3.59 1.33
N SER A 35 10.12 -4.40 1.93
CA SER A 35 9.71 -5.60 2.68
C SER A 35 8.97 -5.16 3.94
N ARG A 36 7.88 -5.84 4.29
CA ARG A 36 7.02 -5.45 5.41
C ARG A 36 6.61 -6.66 6.24
N LEU A 37 6.55 -6.45 7.56
CA LEU A 37 5.97 -7.40 8.49
C LEU A 37 4.51 -7.00 8.73
N PHE A 38 3.59 -7.85 8.31
CA PHE A 38 2.16 -7.73 8.61
C PHE A 38 1.80 -8.60 9.81
N HIS A 39 0.71 -8.25 10.50
CA HIS A 39 0.06 -9.12 11.47
C HIS A 39 -1.40 -9.36 11.10
N THR A 40 -1.90 -10.55 11.39
CA THR A 40 -3.32 -10.90 11.26
C THR A 40 -4.01 -11.04 12.62
N PHE A 41 -3.51 -10.33 13.64
CA PHE A 41 -4.18 -10.23 14.94
C PHE A 41 -5.57 -9.61 14.77
N PHE A 42 -6.59 -10.23 15.34
CA PHE A 42 -7.99 -9.80 15.22
C PHE A 42 -8.56 -9.75 13.79
N CYS A 43 -7.85 -10.28 12.79
CA CYS A 43 -8.34 -10.43 11.43
C CYS A 43 -9.04 -11.79 11.24
N PRO A 44 -10.00 -11.89 10.31
CA PRO A 44 -10.47 -13.20 9.85
C PRO A 44 -9.36 -13.92 9.06
N PRO A 45 -9.54 -15.19 8.65
CA PRO A 45 -8.66 -15.80 7.66
C PRO A 45 -8.69 -14.98 6.36
N LEU A 46 -7.53 -14.73 5.75
CA LEU A 46 -7.39 -13.86 4.58
C LEU A 46 -6.53 -14.51 3.52
N ARG A 47 -6.83 -14.28 2.24
CA ARG A 47 -5.84 -14.44 1.17
C ARG A 47 -5.13 -13.10 1.00
N ILE A 48 -3.81 -13.11 1.15
CA ILE A 48 -2.96 -11.94 1.03
C ILE A 48 -2.10 -12.09 -0.22
N ALA A 49 -2.16 -11.11 -1.11
CA ALA A 49 -1.28 -11.02 -2.27
C ALA A 49 -0.46 -9.72 -2.22
N ALA A 50 0.75 -9.75 -2.79
CA ALA A 50 1.59 -8.56 -2.89
C ALA A 50 2.14 -8.40 -4.30
N TYR A 51 2.16 -7.17 -4.77
CA TYR A 51 2.56 -6.79 -6.12
C TYR A 51 3.74 -5.80 -6.07
N ALA A 52 4.80 -6.15 -6.78
CA ALA A 52 5.99 -5.33 -6.96
C ALA A 52 6.02 -4.76 -8.39
N ALA A 53 6.66 -3.61 -8.54
CA ALA A 53 7.01 -3.09 -9.86
C ALA A 53 8.02 -4.04 -10.53
N LYS A 54 7.80 -4.36 -11.80
CA LYS A 54 8.69 -5.17 -12.63
C LYS A 54 9.54 -4.23 -13.50
N GLY A 55 10.86 -4.33 -13.37
CA GLY A 55 11.83 -3.48 -14.07
C GLY A 55 12.93 -2.99 -13.12
N THR A 56 14.16 -2.90 -13.62
CA THR A 56 15.30 -2.27 -12.94
C THR A 56 15.26 -0.76 -13.14
N GLU A 57 15.87 0.03 -12.24
CA GLU A 57 15.87 1.51 -12.21
C GLU A 57 16.25 2.23 -13.52
N HIS A 58 16.74 1.51 -14.54
CA HIS A 58 17.14 2.03 -15.85
C HIS A 58 16.20 1.62 -17.00
N ASP A 59 15.25 0.72 -16.76
CA ASP A 59 14.18 0.38 -17.69
C ASP A 59 12.87 0.94 -17.16
N LEU A 60 12.16 1.67 -18.00
CA LEU A 60 10.83 2.18 -17.72
C LEU A 60 9.97 1.07 -17.09
N VAL A 61 9.52 1.30 -15.86
CA VAL A 61 8.72 0.33 -15.10
C VAL A 61 7.36 0.19 -15.78
N HIS A 62 7.18 -0.87 -16.55
CA HIS A 62 6.01 -1.05 -17.39
C HIS A 62 4.98 -2.04 -16.85
N ASP A 63 5.30 -2.81 -15.81
CA ASP A 63 4.40 -3.87 -15.36
C ASP A 63 4.48 -4.12 -13.84
N LEU A 64 3.45 -4.79 -13.32
CA LEU A 64 3.39 -5.29 -11.95
C LEU A 64 3.56 -6.80 -11.91
N GLU A 65 4.47 -7.27 -11.07
CA GLU A 65 4.66 -8.68 -10.78
C GLU A 65 4.05 -9.04 -9.43
N LYS A 66 3.29 -10.15 -9.37
CA LYS A 66 2.80 -10.71 -8.11
C LYS A 66 3.90 -11.53 -7.45
N VAL A 67 4.49 -10.99 -6.38
CA VAL A 67 5.64 -11.59 -5.67
C VAL A 67 5.24 -12.38 -4.42
N PHE A 68 3.97 -12.30 -4.02
CA PHE A 68 3.42 -13.03 -2.88
C PHE A 68 1.94 -13.32 -3.12
N ASP A 69 1.50 -14.53 -2.79
CA ASP A 69 0.09 -14.94 -2.81
C ASP A 69 -0.09 -16.13 -1.87
N ARG A 70 -0.69 -15.92 -0.70
CA ARG A 70 -0.90 -16.98 0.29
C ARG A 70 -2.22 -16.81 1.02
N LEU A 71 -2.83 -17.95 1.36
CA LEU A 71 -3.84 -18.01 2.40
C LEU A 71 -3.15 -17.90 3.77
N VAL A 72 -3.56 -16.93 4.56
CA VAL A 72 -2.99 -16.60 5.86
C VAL A 72 -4.05 -16.80 6.95
N PRO A 73 -3.78 -17.64 7.95
CA PRO A 73 -4.70 -17.81 9.07
C PRO A 73 -4.64 -16.60 10.02
N PRO A 74 -5.67 -16.42 10.87
CA PRO A 74 -5.64 -15.44 11.95
C PRO A 74 -4.43 -15.63 12.87
N TRP A 75 -4.08 -14.56 13.58
CA TRP A 75 -3.08 -14.58 14.65
C TRP A 75 -1.66 -14.95 14.22
N ARG A 76 -1.22 -14.46 13.06
CA ARG A 76 0.14 -14.68 12.54
C ARG A 76 0.85 -13.38 12.23
N PHE A 77 2.17 -13.45 12.32
CA PHE A 77 3.04 -12.53 11.62
C PHE A 77 3.32 -13.06 10.22
N VAL A 78 3.27 -12.17 9.23
CA VAL A 78 3.50 -12.49 7.82
C VAL A 78 4.59 -11.58 7.29
N ARG A 79 5.71 -12.18 6.86
CA ARG A 79 6.76 -11.45 6.15
C ARG A 79 6.39 -11.35 4.69
N ILE A 80 6.03 -10.15 4.26
CA ILE A 80 5.70 -9.84 2.87
C ILE A 80 6.96 -9.29 2.19
N PRO A 81 7.38 -9.86 1.04
CA PRO A 81 8.50 -9.36 0.25
C PRO A 81 8.35 -7.90 -0.19
N LYS A 82 9.40 -7.35 -0.82
CA LYS A 82 9.41 -5.98 -1.34
C LYS A 82 8.25 -5.77 -2.32
N ALA A 83 7.28 -4.94 -1.96
CA ALA A 83 6.06 -4.70 -2.74
C ALA A 83 5.55 -3.26 -2.64
N LEU A 84 4.82 -2.81 -3.66
CA LEU A 84 4.15 -1.50 -3.75
C LEU A 84 2.68 -1.57 -3.35
N PHE A 85 2.02 -2.67 -3.71
CA PHE A 85 0.64 -2.93 -3.34
C PHE A 85 0.53 -4.24 -2.59
N ILE A 86 -0.27 -4.23 -1.53
CA ILE A 86 -0.68 -5.45 -0.82
C ILE A 86 -2.19 -5.53 -0.91
N VAL A 87 -2.72 -6.71 -1.13
CA VAL A 87 -4.15 -6.94 -1.34
C VAL A 87 -4.62 -7.99 -0.37
N GLU A 88 -5.71 -7.70 0.33
CA GLU A 88 -6.39 -8.66 1.20
C GLU A 88 -7.79 -8.93 0.66
N VAL A 89 -8.12 -10.21 0.52
CA VAL A 89 -9.45 -10.72 0.11
C VAL A 89 -9.89 -11.87 1.01
N ASN A 90 -11.18 -12.19 1.00
CA ASN A 90 -11.63 -13.41 1.70
C ASN A 90 -11.06 -14.66 1.02
N PRO A 91 -10.88 -15.76 1.76
CA PRO A 91 -10.51 -17.05 1.17
C PRO A 91 -11.52 -17.45 0.08
N GLY A 92 -11.02 -17.82 -1.09
CA GLY A 92 -11.85 -18.21 -2.24
C GLY A 92 -12.35 -17.06 -3.12
N ASP A 93 -12.25 -15.80 -2.67
CA ASP A 93 -12.56 -14.64 -3.52
C ASP A 93 -11.43 -14.40 -4.56
N ASN A 94 -11.80 -13.85 -5.72
CA ASN A 94 -10.85 -13.47 -6.76
C ASN A 94 -10.06 -12.21 -6.36
N LEU A 95 -8.78 -12.18 -6.74
CA LEU A 95 -7.94 -11.00 -6.56
C LEU A 95 -8.37 -9.91 -7.57
N PRO A 96 -8.52 -8.65 -7.15
CA PRO A 96 -8.87 -7.53 -8.03
C PRO A 96 -7.65 -7.05 -8.85
N GLU A 97 -7.02 -7.94 -9.63
CA GLU A 97 -5.76 -7.66 -10.34
C GLU A 97 -5.85 -6.44 -11.27
N GLU A 98 -6.96 -6.30 -11.98
CA GLU A 98 -7.20 -5.16 -12.88
C GLU A 98 -7.22 -3.83 -12.13
N ALA A 99 -7.80 -3.80 -10.93
CA ALA A 99 -7.84 -2.58 -10.14
C ALA A 99 -6.44 -2.20 -9.62
N VAL A 100 -5.60 -3.19 -9.30
CA VAL A 100 -4.20 -2.94 -8.89
C VAL A 100 -3.41 -2.37 -10.07
N LYS A 101 -3.61 -2.89 -11.29
CA LYS A 101 -2.97 -2.36 -12.52
C LYS A 101 -3.36 -0.91 -12.78
N VAL A 102 -4.65 -0.59 -12.74
CA VAL A 102 -5.14 0.78 -12.93
C VAL A 102 -4.54 1.74 -11.89
N LEU A 103 -4.45 1.31 -10.62
CA LEU A 103 -3.82 2.12 -9.56
C LEU A 103 -2.32 2.34 -9.81
N PHE A 104 -1.63 1.35 -10.36
CA PHE A 104 -0.22 1.46 -10.71
C PHE A 104 0.02 2.38 -11.91
N GLU A 105 -0.77 2.25 -12.98
CA GLU A 105 -0.68 3.12 -14.15
C GLU A 105 -0.98 4.57 -13.81
N ASN A 106 -2.03 4.82 -13.02
CA ASN A 106 -2.38 6.17 -12.57
C ASN A 106 -1.27 6.76 -11.70
N ARG A 107 -0.65 5.94 -10.85
CA ARG A 107 0.51 6.36 -10.08
C ARG A 107 1.69 6.72 -10.98
N ALA A 108 2.04 5.91 -11.98
CA ALA A 108 3.13 6.23 -12.90
C ALA A 108 2.88 7.56 -13.63
N LYS A 109 1.62 7.82 -14.04
CA LYS A 109 1.19 9.08 -14.65
C LYS A 109 1.30 10.27 -13.69
N HIS A 110 0.97 10.07 -12.40
CA HIS A 110 1.05 11.12 -11.38
C HIS A 110 2.47 11.34 -10.82
N SER A 111 3.31 10.31 -10.74
CA SER A 111 4.73 10.44 -10.39
C SER A 111 5.54 11.14 -11.49
N LEU A 112 5.03 11.18 -12.73
CA LEU A 112 5.58 12.02 -13.80
C LEU A 112 5.12 13.49 -13.70
N SER A 113 4.08 13.80 -12.93
CA SER A 113 3.54 15.16 -12.77
C SER A 113 3.72 15.78 -11.38
N GLN A 114 4.11 14.99 -10.38
CA GLN A 114 4.52 15.46 -9.07
C GLN A 114 5.80 14.76 -8.65
N GLY A 115 6.82 15.57 -8.38
CA GLY A 115 8.05 15.16 -7.70
C GLY A 115 7.75 14.46 -6.36
N PRO A 116 8.76 13.88 -5.72
CA PRO A 116 8.57 12.89 -4.68
C PRO A 116 7.94 13.51 -3.44
N ASP A 117 6.63 13.32 -3.27
CA ASP A 117 5.98 13.29 -1.96
C ASP A 117 6.38 11.98 -1.24
N ALA A 118 7.68 11.84 -1.03
CA ALA A 118 8.22 11.10 0.09
C ALA A 118 8.02 11.98 1.32
N GLY A 119 7.86 11.39 2.51
CA GLY A 119 7.95 12.12 3.77
C GLY A 119 9.35 12.68 4.07
N ALA A 120 10.12 13.04 3.05
CA ALA A 120 11.29 13.88 3.13
C ALA A 120 10.85 15.27 2.69
N TRP A 121 11.09 16.27 3.54
CA TRP A 121 10.92 17.66 3.11
C TRP A 121 11.76 17.90 1.86
N GLU A 122 11.16 18.53 0.86
CA GLU A 122 11.84 19.00 -0.34
C GLU A 122 13.06 19.83 0.10
N ALA A 123 14.24 19.55 -0.44
CA ALA A 123 15.49 20.21 0.00
C ALA A 123 15.46 21.74 -0.21
N SER A 124 14.48 22.24 -0.96
CA SER A 124 14.13 23.64 -1.19
C SER A 124 13.36 24.30 -0.03
N VAL A 125 12.83 23.54 0.93
CA VAL A 125 12.06 24.09 2.06
C VAL A 125 13.01 24.75 3.05
N SER A 126 12.96 26.08 3.11
CA SER A 126 13.70 26.85 4.12
C SER A 126 13.28 26.47 5.55
N LEU A 127 14.24 26.44 6.49
CA LEU A 127 14.00 26.19 7.92
C LEU A 127 12.88 27.06 8.51
N ASN A 128 12.71 28.27 7.98
CA ASN A 128 11.67 29.21 8.43
C ASN A 128 10.25 28.72 8.14
N HIS A 129 10.04 28.04 7.01
CA HIS A 129 8.73 27.46 6.67
C HIS A 129 8.39 26.27 7.59
N LEU A 130 9.42 25.54 8.03
CA LEU A 130 9.30 24.46 9.02
C LEU A 130 8.73 24.95 10.34
N LEU A 131 9.37 26.00 10.88
CA LEU A 131 9.02 26.60 12.15
C LEU A 131 7.61 27.15 12.08
N PHE A 132 7.26 27.84 10.99
CA PHE A 132 5.92 28.37 10.80
C PHE A 132 4.84 27.28 10.79
N ALA A 133 5.06 26.16 10.08
CA ALA A 133 4.12 25.04 10.05
C ALA A 133 3.93 24.36 11.42
N LEU A 134 5.02 24.22 12.19
CA LEU A 134 4.98 23.68 13.55
C LEU A 134 4.16 24.56 14.51
N PHE A 135 4.31 25.89 14.43
CA PHE A 135 3.54 26.81 15.26
C PHE A 135 2.08 26.94 14.78
N ALA A 136 1.83 26.93 13.47
CA ALA A 136 0.47 27.02 12.92
C ALA A 136 -0.41 25.80 13.29
N HIS A 137 0.19 24.64 13.60
CA HIS A 137 -0.51 23.45 14.08
C HIS A 137 -0.62 23.34 15.61
N SER A 138 -0.14 24.35 16.35
CA SER A 138 -0.19 24.38 17.83
C SER A 138 -1.33 25.23 18.40
N VAL A 139 -2.30 25.64 17.57
CA VAL A 139 -3.52 26.38 17.95
C VAL A 139 -4.76 25.56 17.58
#